data_AF-A0AAV0KIH8-F1
#
_entry.id   AF-A0AAV0KIH8-F1
#
_cell.length_a   1.000
_cell.length_b   1.000
_cell.length_c   1.000
_cell.angle_alpha   90.00
_cell.angle_beta   90.00
_cell.angle_gamma   90.00
#
_symmetry.space_group_name_H-M   'P 1'
#
loop_
_entity.id
_entity.type
_entity.pdbx_description
1 polymer ?
#
loop_
_entity_poly.entity_id
_entity_poly.type
_entity_poly.pdbx_seq_one_letter_code
_entity_poly.pdbx_strand_id
1 'polypeptide(L)'
;MSTVAGLPKYVVLKSKNDGKYLHYLWNDEFGAYYKDLGCKRDVDPVNPFVKFEVVPSTADPTLVHLRCSYNNKFLQLVSLDGLRWISATAATADEDKTKDTSTLFQPIFPPGEPNTVGFLHVQSQCHLRTFFNKEYSDEINHVACVYTNDGNGFHRYEFVAWESYEDKMKKKDEEIQKLKAGDGESLTADAIVAELRKDIAEQNAQLDAAYKEIDEKDKQIAALKAAAAAGK
;
A
#
# COMPACT_ATOMS: atom_id res chain seq x y z
N MET A 1 -13.80 -12.83 9.57
CA MET A 1 -12.33 -12.98 9.72
C MET A 1 -11.99 -12.76 11.18
N SER A 2 -11.17 -13.61 11.80
CA SER A 2 -10.72 -13.37 13.17
C SER A 2 -9.66 -12.27 13.19
N THR A 3 -9.80 -11.31 14.10
CA THR A 3 -8.82 -10.25 14.33
C THR A 3 -7.97 -10.58 15.57
N VAL A 4 -6.71 -10.13 15.55
CA VAL A 4 -5.73 -10.28 16.63
C VAL A 4 -5.16 -8.89 16.91
N ALA A 5 -5.45 -8.33 18.09
CA ALA A 5 -5.07 -6.96 18.46
C ALA A 5 -5.43 -5.91 17.39
N GLY A 6 -6.60 -6.05 16.75
CA GLY A 6 -7.07 -5.14 15.69
C GLY A 6 -6.53 -5.41 14.28
N LEU A 7 -5.67 -6.43 14.09
CA LEU A 7 -5.14 -6.84 12.79
C LEU A 7 -5.78 -8.15 12.28
N PRO A 8 -5.84 -8.40 10.97
CA PRO A 8 -6.18 -9.72 10.43
C PRO A 8 -5.17 -10.79 10.87
N LYS A 9 -5.63 -12.04 11.06
CA LYS A 9 -4.72 -13.17 11.38
C LYS A 9 -3.59 -13.32 10.36
N TYR A 10 -3.90 -13.20 9.06
CA TYR A 10 -2.90 -13.15 8.01
C TYR A 10 -2.98 -11.79 7.33
N VAL A 11 -1.85 -11.10 7.24
CA VAL A 11 -1.77 -9.69 6.86
C VAL A 11 -0.73 -9.46 5.79
N VAL A 12 -1.00 -8.50 4.93
CA VAL A 12 -0.05 -7.84 4.03
C VAL A 12 0.14 -6.42 4.52
N LEU A 13 1.40 -5.98 4.60
CA LEU A 13 1.77 -4.65 5.10
C LEU A 13 2.41 -3.84 3.97
N LYS A 14 1.83 -2.69 3.63
CA LYS A 14 2.33 -1.76 2.61
C LYS A 14 2.76 -0.46 3.26
N SER A 15 4.03 -0.11 3.14
CA SER A 15 4.56 1.16 3.66
C SER A 15 3.83 2.33 2.99
N LYS A 16 3.28 3.24 3.81
CA LYS A 16 2.61 4.46 3.31
C LYS A 16 3.61 5.49 2.79
N ASN A 17 4.89 5.36 3.15
CA ASN A 17 5.92 6.33 2.76
C ASN A 17 6.36 6.17 1.31
N ASP A 18 6.49 4.92 0.84
CA ASP A 18 7.06 4.60 -0.46
C ASP A 18 6.15 3.69 -1.32
N GLY A 19 5.04 3.20 -0.75
CA GLY A 19 4.10 2.30 -1.40
C GLY A 19 4.60 0.86 -1.53
N LYS A 20 5.70 0.50 -0.87
CA LYS A 20 6.33 -0.82 -0.98
C LYS A 20 5.77 -1.81 0.05
N TYR A 21 5.65 -3.09 -0.31
CA TYR A 21 5.19 -4.15 0.58
C TYR A 21 6.31 -4.73 1.42
N LEU A 22 6.06 -4.94 2.71
CA LEU A 22 6.94 -5.71 3.60
C LEU A 22 7.12 -7.11 3.02
N HIS A 23 8.38 -7.54 2.89
CA HIS A 23 8.77 -8.68 2.08
C HIS A 23 9.92 -9.44 2.74
N TYR A 24 9.82 -10.76 2.82
CA TYR A 24 10.88 -11.63 3.30
C TYR A 24 11.97 -11.84 2.25
N LEU A 25 13.23 -11.60 2.60
CA LEU A 25 14.39 -11.76 1.71
C LEU A 25 14.83 -13.23 1.70
N TRP A 26 14.36 -13.99 0.70
CA TRP A 26 14.28 -15.46 0.76
C TRP A 26 15.47 -16.24 0.19
N ASN A 27 16.38 -15.59 -0.53
CA ASN A 27 17.55 -16.23 -1.17
C ASN A 27 18.85 -15.44 -0.96
N ASP A 28 19.95 -16.04 -1.43
CA ASP A 28 21.32 -15.54 -1.37
C ASP A 28 21.60 -14.37 -2.32
N GLU A 29 20.71 -14.09 -3.28
CA GLU A 29 20.75 -12.86 -4.10
C GLU A 29 20.65 -11.59 -3.22
N PHE A 30 20.14 -11.73 -1.99
CA PHE A 30 20.12 -10.68 -0.97
C PHE A 30 21.41 -10.55 -0.15
N GLY A 31 22.45 -11.31 -0.49
CA GLY A 31 23.78 -11.22 0.12
C GLY A 31 23.74 -11.38 1.65
N ALA A 32 24.33 -10.39 2.35
CA ALA A 32 24.37 -10.38 3.81
C ALA A 32 22.99 -10.23 4.48
N TYR A 33 21.97 -9.82 3.74
CA TYR A 33 20.61 -9.56 4.23
C TYR A 33 19.65 -10.74 3.97
N TYR A 34 20.19 -11.89 3.58
CA TYR A 34 19.42 -13.11 3.48
C TYR A 34 18.71 -13.42 4.82
N LYS A 35 17.40 -13.66 4.76
CA LYS A 35 16.46 -13.88 5.87
C LYS A 35 15.99 -12.61 6.60
N ASP A 36 16.47 -11.44 6.20
CA ASP A 36 15.97 -10.17 6.72
C ASP A 36 14.63 -9.78 6.10
N LEU A 37 14.06 -8.71 6.65
CA LEU A 37 12.88 -8.07 6.11
C LEU A 37 13.28 -6.88 5.24
N GLY A 38 12.69 -6.82 4.05
CA GLY A 38 12.77 -5.68 3.16
C GLY A 38 11.38 -5.11 2.83
N CYS A 39 11.32 -4.05 2.04
CA CYS A 39 10.10 -3.52 1.45
C CYS A 39 10.27 -3.33 -0.06
N LYS A 40 9.41 -3.95 -0.87
CA LYS A 40 9.50 -3.97 -2.35
C LYS A 40 8.24 -3.43 -3.03
N ARG A 41 8.39 -2.61 -4.09
CA ARG A 41 7.27 -1.90 -4.78
C ARG A 41 6.41 -2.84 -5.64
N ASP A 42 7.06 -3.74 -6.38
CA ASP A 42 6.42 -4.51 -7.46
C ASP A 42 6.15 -5.96 -7.05
N VAL A 43 5.39 -6.13 -5.96
CA VAL A 43 4.99 -7.46 -5.46
C VAL A 43 3.47 -7.54 -5.41
N ASP A 44 2.90 -8.58 -6.03
CA ASP A 44 1.47 -8.86 -5.86
C ASP A 44 1.19 -9.23 -4.39
N PRO A 45 0.19 -8.64 -3.72
CA PRO A 45 -0.21 -8.99 -2.35
C PRO A 45 -0.47 -10.49 -2.11
N VAL A 46 -0.73 -11.29 -3.14
CA VAL A 46 -0.87 -12.77 -3.04
C VAL A 46 0.47 -13.49 -2.89
N ASN A 47 1.60 -12.80 -3.09
CA ASN A 47 2.93 -13.40 -3.02
C ASN A 47 3.18 -13.99 -1.62
N PRO A 48 3.70 -15.23 -1.52
CA PRO A 48 3.93 -15.88 -0.22
C PRO A 48 4.94 -15.14 0.67
N PHE A 49 5.86 -14.36 0.10
CA PHE A 49 6.90 -13.63 0.84
C PHE A 49 6.41 -12.35 1.52
N VAL A 50 5.21 -11.87 1.20
CA VAL A 50 4.57 -10.70 1.85
C VAL A 50 3.50 -11.10 2.86
N LYS A 51 3.30 -12.41 3.06
CA LYS A 51 2.30 -12.96 3.97
C LYS A 51 2.88 -13.10 5.37
N PHE A 52 2.33 -12.34 6.30
CA PHE A 52 2.66 -12.44 7.72
C PHE A 52 1.48 -12.96 8.52
N GLU A 53 1.74 -13.86 9.44
CA GLU A 53 0.76 -14.25 10.44
C GLU A 53 0.93 -13.38 11.68
N VAL A 54 -0.17 -12.78 12.14
CA VAL A 54 -0.28 -12.08 13.40
C VAL A 54 -0.67 -13.10 14.46
N VAL A 55 0.28 -13.41 15.34
CA VAL A 55 0.09 -14.36 16.44
C VAL A 55 -0.12 -13.55 17.73
N PRO A 56 -1.21 -13.77 18.48
CA PRO A 56 -1.43 -13.06 19.73
C PRO A 56 -0.36 -13.44 20.75
N SER A 57 0.04 -12.48 21.59
CA SER A 57 0.77 -12.82 22.80
C SER A 57 -0.13 -13.60 23.76
N THR A 58 0.44 -14.58 24.45
CA THR A 58 -0.21 -15.37 25.50
C THR A 58 -0.30 -14.62 26.82
N ALA A 59 0.62 -13.69 27.09
CA ALA A 59 0.64 -12.89 28.31
C ALA A 59 -0.15 -11.57 28.20
N ASP A 60 -0.21 -10.95 27.02
CA ASP A 60 -0.83 -9.63 26.84
C ASP A 60 -1.59 -9.56 25.50
N PRO A 61 -2.94 -9.52 25.50
CA PRO A 61 -3.73 -9.56 24.27
C PRO A 61 -3.58 -8.30 23.39
N THR A 62 -2.94 -7.25 23.89
CA THR A 62 -2.63 -6.04 23.11
C THR A 62 -1.32 -6.16 22.33
N LEU A 63 -0.50 -7.18 22.62
CA LEU A 63 0.77 -7.43 21.97
C LEU A 63 0.65 -8.60 21.00
N VAL A 64 1.51 -8.58 19.98
CA VAL A 64 1.54 -9.60 18.94
C VAL A 64 2.96 -10.04 18.63
N HIS A 65 3.08 -11.22 18.07
CA HIS A 65 4.24 -11.63 17.29
C HIS A 65 3.88 -11.59 15.81
N LEU A 66 4.87 -11.25 14.98
CA LEU A 66 4.75 -11.36 13.54
C LEU A 66 5.54 -12.58 13.08
N ARG A 67 4.90 -13.49 12.37
CA ARG A 67 5.53 -14.69 11.83
C ARG A 67 5.51 -14.65 10.30
N CYS A 68 6.69 -14.76 9.68
CA CYS A 68 6.76 -14.92 8.23
C CYS A 68 6.13 -16.26 7.85
N SER A 69 5.09 -16.23 7.02
CA SER A 69 4.37 -17.45 6.65
C SER A 69 5.18 -18.36 5.72
N TYR A 70 6.16 -17.81 5.00
CA TYR A 70 6.99 -18.58 4.08
C TYR A 70 7.95 -19.54 4.81
N ASN A 71 8.72 -19.05 5.78
CA ASN A 71 9.70 -19.85 6.51
C ASN A 71 9.24 -20.30 7.91
N ASN A 72 8.04 -19.88 8.32
CA ASN A 72 7.42 -20.17 9.61
C ASN A 72 8.27 -19.72 10.81
N LYS A 73 9.02 -18.62 10.65
CA LYS A 73 9.85 -18.01 11.71
C LYS A 73 9.27 -16.67 12.15
N PHE A 74 9.43 -16.39 13.44
CA PHE A 74 9.04 -15.13 14.02
C PHE A 74 10.05 -14.03 13.64
N LEU A 75 9.54 -12.82 13.47
CA LEU A 75 10.35 -11.63 13.33
C LEU A 75 11.02 -11.35 14.67
N GLN A 76 12.34 -11.20 14.63
CA GLN A 76 13.17 -10.83 15.76
C GLN A 76 14.08 -9.67 15.37
N LEU A 77 14.53 -8.96 16.39
CA LEU A 77 15.58 -7.96 16.23
C LEU A 77 16.94 -8.64 16.05
N VAL A 78 17.72 -8.20 15.07
CA VAL A 78 19.11 -8.64 14.87
C VAL A 78 20.00 -7.41 14.85
N SER A 79 21.03 -7.41 15.70
CA SER A 79 22.02 -6.34 15.72
C SER A 79 23.20 -6.71 14.82
N LEU A 80 23.40 -5.95 13.75
CA LEU A 80 24.54 -6.08 12.84
C LEU A 80 25.12 -4.70 12.56
N ASP A 81 26.44 -4.54 12.71
CA ASP A 81 27.17 -3.29 12.48
C ASP A 81 26.59 -2.07 13.23
N GLY A 82 26.06 -2.30 14.44
CA GLY A 82 25.44 -1.27 15.28
C GLY A 82 24.03 -0.86 14.86
N LEU A 83 23.49 -1.45 13.80
CA LEU A 83 22.11 -1.28 13.33
C LEU A 83 21.23 -2.42 13.83
N ARG A 84 19.95 -2.11 14.06
CA ARG A 84 18.96 -3.04 14.63
C ARG A 84 17.99 -3.48 13.55
N TRP A 85 18.41 -4.44 12.74
CA TRP A 85 17.62 -5.00 11.65
C TRP A 85 16.51 -5.91 12.15
N ILE A 86 15.57 -6.20 11.26
CA ILE A 86 14.49 -7.14 11.53
C ILE A 86 14.63 -8.33 10.61
N SER A 87 14.67 -9.52 11.22
CA SER A 87 14.91 -10.78 10.51
C SER A 87 13.87 -11.81 10.91
N ALA A 88 13.43 -12.64 9.96
CA ALA A 88 12.51 -13.74 10.23
C ALA A 88 13.31 -15.01 10.54
N THR A 89 13.96 -15.06 11.71
CA THR A 89 14.89 -16.14 12.07
C THR A 89 14.52 -16.86 13.37
N ALA A 90 13.70 -16.27 14.24
CA ALA A 90 13.28 -16.87 15.50
C ALA A 90 12.42 -18.12 15.27
N ALA A 91 12.83 -19.26 15.84
CA ALA A 91 12.08 -20.51 15.73
C ALA A 91 10.81 -20.54 16.60
N THR A 92 10.80 -19.79 17.70
CA THR A 92 9.72 -19.74 18.69
C THR A 92 9.40 -18.30 19.04
N ALA A 93 8.17 -18.05 19.51
CA ALA A 93 7.82 -16.78 20.12
C ALA A 93 8.60 -16.61 21.44
N ASP A 94 9.04 -15.39 21.73
CA ASP A 94 9.73 -15.02 22.98
C ASP A 94 9.03 -13.78 23.54
N GLU A 95 8.34 -13.98 24.66
CA GLU A 95 7.54 -12.95 25.33
C GLU A 95 8.30 -12.20 26.44
N ASP A 96 9.59 -12.53 26.64
CA ASP A 96 10.41 -11.85 27.62
C ASP A 96 10.71 -10.42 27.15
N LYS A 97 10.07 -9.44 27.78
CA LYS A 97 10.21 -8.02 27.44
C LYS A 97 11.60 -7.45 27.74
N THR A 98 12.50 -8.21 28.36
CA THR A 98 13.84 -7.76 28.75
C THR A 98 14.95 -8.29 27.83
N LYS A 99 14.70 -9.39 27.10
CA LYS A 99 15.69 -10.02 26.21
C LYS A 99 15.71 -9.39 24.83
N ASP A 100 16.91 -9.24 24.28
CA ASP A 100 17.12 -8.83 22.90
C ASP A 100 16.49 -9.80 21.87
N THR A 101 16.30 -11.06 22.25
CA THR A 101 15.58 -12.08 21.49
C THR A 101 14.06 -11.96 21.50
N SER A 102 13.50 -11.00 22.24
CA SER A 102 12.04 -10.78 22.27
C SER A 102 11.48 -10.65 20.85
N THR A 103 10.33 -11.26 20.61
CA THR A 103 9.63 -11.16 19.31
C THR A 103 8.32 -10.39 19.42
N LEU A 104 8.13 -9.67 20.52
CA LEU A 104 6.92 -8.90 20.81
C LEU A 104 6.93 -7.56 20.09
N PHE A 105 5.82 -7.28 19.42
CA PHE A 105 5.50 -5.99 18.85
C PHE A 105 4.19 -5.48 19.44
N GLN A 106 4.13 -4.17 19.68
CA GLN A 106 2.90 -3.46 19.96
C GLN A 106 2.41 -2.80 18.66
N PRO A 107 1.23 -3.20 18.15
CA PRO A 107 0.55 -2.46 17.08
C PRO A 107 0.11 -1.08 17.57
N ILE A 108 0.35 -0.05 16.78
CA ILE A 108 -0.05 1.34 17.05
C ILE A 108 -0.98 1.79 15.93
N PHE A 109 -2.24 2.08 16.25
CA PHE A 109 -3.24 2.54 15.29
C PHE A 109 -3.38 4.07 15.38
N PRO A 110 -2.98 4.83 14.34
CA PRO A 110 -3.14 6.28 14.34
C PRO A 110 -4.63 6.68 14.34
N PRO A 111 -5.06 7.66 15.16
CA PRO A 111 -6.42 8.17 15.15
C PRO A 111 -6.79 8.72 13.77
N GLY A 112 -7.98 8.36 13.27
CA GLY A 112 -8.49 8.86 11.99
C GLY A 112 -7.86 8.23 10.74
N GLU A 113 -6.95 7.26 10.89
CA GLU A 113 -6.35 6.54 9.76
C GLU A 113 -6.79 5.05 9.79
N PRO A 114 -7.96 4.71 9.20
CA PRO A 114 -8.40 3.32 9.14
C PRO A 114 -7.38 2.46 8.37
N ASN A 115 -7.32 1.18 8.72
CA ASN A 115 -6.42 0.20 8.09
C ASN A 115 -4.94 0.62 8.08
N THR A 116 -4.53 1.47 9.03
CA THR A 116 -3.14 1.91 9.16
C THR A 116 -2.59 1.47 10.52
N VAL A 117 -1.36 0.96 10.52
CA VAL A 117 -0.68 0.45 11.72
C VAL A 117 0.80 0.82 11.71
N GLY A 118 1.34 1.16 12.87
CA GLY A 118 2.77 1.14 13.17
C GLY A 118 3.10 -0.01 14.10
N PHE A 119 4.38 -0.39 14.18
CA PHE A 119 4.82 -1.42 15.11
C PHE A 119 5.96 -0.89 15.98
N LEU A 120 5.78 -1.00 17.29
CA LEU A 120 6.82 -0.74 18.28
C LEU A 120 7.36 -2.10 18.76
N HIS A 121 8.66 -2.33 18.58
CA HIS A 121 9.31 -3.50 19.16
C HIS A 121 9.40 -3.34 20.68
N VAL A 122 8.81 -4.27 21.43
CA VAL A 122 8.53 -4.08 22.86
C VAL A 122 9.80 -4.01 23.70
N GLN A 123 10.79 -4.86 23.44
CA GLN A 123 12.00 -4.82 24.27
C GLN A 123 12.87 -3.59 24.00
N SER A 124 13.04 -3.21 22.73
CA SER A 124 13.93 -2.12 22.35
C SER A 124 13.28 -0.74 22.36
N GLN A 125 11.95 -0.68 22.51
CA GLN A 125 11.15 0.54 22.45
C GLN A 125 11.42 1.36 21.15
N CYS A 126 11.77 0.66 20.08
CA CYS A 126 12.08 1.23 18.78
C CYS A 126 10.97 0.90 17.78
N HIS A 127 10.67 1.83 16.88
CA HIS A 127 9.64 1.64 15.87
C HIS A 127 10.20 0.94 14.65
N LEU A 128 9.44 0.00 14.10
CA LEU A 128 9.71 -0.61 12.81
C LEU A 128 9.70 0.47 11.72
N ARG A 129 10.71 0.49 10.85
CA ARG A 129 10.90 1.50 9.80
C ARG A 129 11.55 0.92 8.56
N THR A 130 11.28 1.54 7.41
CA THR A 130 11.97 1.26 6.16
C THR A 130 13.11 2.25 5.92
N PHE A 131 14.23 1.76 5.39
CA PHE A 131 15.39 2.55 5.03
C PHE A 131 15.77 2.29 3.57
N PHE A 132 16.12 3.37 2.87
CA PHE A 132 16.64 3.27 1.51
C PHE A 132 17.90 2.41 1.49
N ASN A 133 17.90 1.39 0.64
CA ASN A 133 19.09 0.58 0.42
C ASN A 133 19.82 1.05 -0.84
N LYS A 134 21.06 1.53 -0.65
CA LYS A 134 21.94 1.96 -1.74
C LYS A 134 22.39 0.80 -2.63
N GLU A 135 22.49 -0.42 -2.08
CA GLU A 135 22.98 -1.59 -2.81
C GLU A 135 21.95 -2.13 -3.81
N TYR A 136 20.65 -1.85 -3.60
CA TYR A 136 19.55 -2.34 -4.43
C TYR A 136 18.78 -1.21 -5.13
N SER A 137 19.39 -0.04 -5.34
CA SER A 137 18.89 1.05 -6.21
C SER A 137 17.38 1.35 -6.10
N ASP A 138 16.85 1.50 -4.88
CA ASP A 138 15.42 1.71 -4.55
C ASP A 138 14.48 0.52 -4.83
N GLU A 139 14.93 -0.61 -5.34
CA GLU A 139 14.04 -1.76 -5.59
C GLU A 139 13.57 -2.39 -4.28
N ILE A 140 14.46 -2.42 -3.28
CA ILE A 140 14.22 -3.01 -1.96
C ILE A 140 14.73 -2.06 -0.88
N ASN A 141 13.85 -1.65 0.02
CA ASN A 141 14.22 -0.94 1.24
C ASN A 141 14.49 -1.95 2.36
N HIS A 142 15.46 -1.69 3.23
CA HIS A 142 15.64 -2.52 4.43
C HIS A 142 14.67 -2.16 5.52
N VAL A 143 14.41 -3.10 6.42
CA VAL A 143 13.55 -2.88 7.58
C VAL A 143 14.36 -3.02 8.87
N ALA A 144 14.29 -1.97 9.69
CA ALA A 144 14.99 -1.90 10.97
C ALA A 144 14.10 -1.26 12.03
N CYS A 145 14.50 -1.39 13.29
CA CYS A 145 13.89 -0.69 14.42
C CYS A 145 14.73 0.52 14.83
N VAL A 146 14.11 1.70 14.88
CA VAL A 146 14.78 2.96 15.22
C VAL A 146 13.98 3.77 16.24
N TYR A 147 14.68 4.52 17.10
CA TYR A 147 14.07 5.44 18.06
C TYR A 147 13.36 6.60 17.35
N THR A 148 12.21 7.02 17.87
CA THR A 148 11.33 8.06 17.30
C THR A 148 11.81 9.50 17.45
N ASN A 149 13.00 9.73 18.00
CA ASN A 149 13.49 11.07 18.33
C ASN A 149 13.93 11.89 17.11
N ASP A 150 13.67 11.41 15.88
CA ASP A 150 14.04 12.07 14.62
C ASP A 150 12.98 13.07 14.11
N GLY A 151 11.87 13.25 14.83
CA GLY A 151 10.81 14.20 14.48
C GLY A 151 9.84 13.74 13.38
N ASN A 152 10.03 12.55 12.79
CA ASN A 152 9.22 12.06 11.66
C ASN A 152 8.01 11.18 12.05
N GLY A 153 7.66 11.14 13.34
CA GLY A 153 6.63 10.22 13.85
C GLY A 153 7.02 8.75 13.68
N PHE A 154 6.09 7.81 13.90
CA PHE A 154 6.35 6.40 13.59
C PHE A 154 6.05 6.08 12.13
N HIS A 155 6.76 5.10 11.58
CA HIS A 155 6.52 4.64 10.21
C HIS A 155 5.22 3.85 10.15
N ARG A 156 4.41 4.13 9.12
CA ARG A 156 3.04 3.66 8.99
C ARG A 156 2.92 2.69 7.83
N TYR A 157 2.26 1.57 8.10
CA TYR A 157 1.87 0.58 7.11
C TYR A 157 0.35 0.63 6.92
N GLU A 158 -0.10 0.66 5.68
CA GLU A 158 -1.44 0.21 5.33
C GLU A 158 -1.48 -1.31 5.43
N PHE A 159 -2.52 -1.86 6.05
CA PHE A 159 -2.68 -3.30 6.21
C PHE A 159 -3.98 -3.80 5.57
N VAL A 160 -3.89 -4.98 4.98
CA VAL A 160 -5.06 -5.72 4.45
C VAL A 160 -4.96 -7.18 4.84
N ALA A 161 -6.10 -7.87 4.92
CA ALA A 161 -6.11 -9.31 5.08
C ALA A 161 -5.45 -9.97 3.86
N TRP A 162 -4.52 -10.89 4.09
CA TRP A 162 -3.91 -11.65 3.00
C TRP A 162 -4.95 -12.61 2.41
N GLU A 163 -4.99 -12.69 1.09
CA GLU A 163 -5.87 -13.60 0.35
C GLU A 163 -5.03 -14.47 -0.58
N SER A 164 -5.42 -15.73 -0.76
CA SER A 164 -4.69 -16.62 -1.66
C SER A 164 -4.96 -16.26 -3.13
N TYR A 165 -4.09 -16.75 -4.01
CA TYR A 165 -4.30 -16.58 -5.45
C TYR A 165 -5.60 -17.26 -5.89
N GLU A 166 -5.88 -18.46 -5.38
CA GLU A 166 -7.10 -19.21 -5.67
C GLU A 166 -8.35 -18.45 -5.24
N ASP A 167 -8.36 -17.88 -4.04
CA ASP A 167 -9.47 -17.07 -3.53
C ASP A 167 -9.68 -15.81 -4.38
N LYS A 168 -8.59 -15.13 -4.75
CA LYS A 168 -8.61 -13.95 -5.60
C LYS A 168 -9.16 -14.28 -7.00
N MET A 169 -8.78 -15.42 -7.57
CA MET A 169 -9.28 -15.88 -8.86
C MET A 169 -10.75 -16.30 -8.78
N LYS A 170 -11.15 -17.02 -7.73
CA LYS A 170 -12.55 -17.40 -7.52
C LYS A 170 -13.46 -16.18 -7.43
N LYS A 171 -13.07 -15.14 -6.69
CA LYS A 171 -13.84 -13.89 -6.63
C LYS A 171 -13.97 -13.21 -7.99
N LYS A 172 -12.89 -13.20 -8.79
CA LYS A 172 -12.94 -12.67 -10.16
C LYS A 172 -13.86 -13.51 -11.05
N ASP A 173 -13.83 -14.83 -10.93
CA ASP A 173 -14.70 -15.72 -11.69
C ASP A 173 -16.17 -15.52 -11.29
N GLU A 174 -16.46 -15.36 -9.99
CA GLU A 174 -17.79 -15.01 -9.48
C GLU A 174 -18.26 -13.64 -9.98
N GLU A 175 -17.37 -12.65 -10.03
CA GLU A 175 -17.65 -11.32 -10.60
C GLU A 175 -17.96 -11.42 -12.10
N ILE A 176 -17.14 -12.16 -12.86
CA ILE A 176 -17.38 -12.44 -14.28
C ILE A 176 -18.71 -13.17 -14.48
N GLN A 177 -19.06 -14.14 -13.62
CA GLN A 177 -20.32 -14.86 -13.68
C GLN A 177 -21.51 -13.95 -13.34
N LYS A 178 -21.40 -13.06 -12.35
CA LYS A 178 -22.43 -12.04 -12.05
C LYS A 178 -22.63 -11.09 -13.22
N LEU A 179 -21.54 -10.66 -13.86
CA LEU A 179 -21.60 -9.83 -15.07
C LEU A 179 -22.27 -10.58 -16.23
N LYS A 180 -22.03 -11.89 -16.37
CA LYS A 180 -22.68 -12.74 -17.39
C LYS A 180 -24.13 -13.08 -17.07
N ALA A 181 -24.51 -13.18 -15.80
CA ALA A 181 -25.85 -13.51 -15.33
C ALA A 181 -26.76 -12.27 -15.22
N GLY A 182 -26.19 -11.07 -15.31
CA GLY A 182 -26.91 -9.80 -15.43
C GLY A 182 -27.58 -9.59 -16.79
N ASP A 183 -28.35 -10.57 -17.26
CA ASP A 183 -29.41 -10.33 -18.25
C ASP A 183 -30.66 -9.89 -17.50
N GLY A 184 -30.77 -8.58 -17.33
CA GLY A 184 -31.92 -7.90 -16.74
C GLY A 184 -31.96 -6.40 -17.01
N GLU A 185 -30.80 -5.80 -17.32
CA GLU A 185 -30.70 -4.51 -18.01
C GLU A 185 -29.23 -4.31 -18.47
N SER A 186 -28.77 -5.20 -19.35
CA SER A 186 -27.71 -4.79 -20.26
C SER A 186 -28.33 -3.66 -21.08
N LEU A 187 -27.96 -2.41 -20.82
CA LEU A 187 -28.07 -1.37 -21.84
C LEU A 187 -27.39 -2.00 -23.05
N THR A 188 -28.20 -2.43 -24.02
CA THR A 188 -27.70 -3.09 -25.22
C THR A 188 -26.56 -2.25 -25.77
N ALA A 189 -25.60 -2.85 -26.47
CA ALA A 189 -24.54 -2.05 -27.10
C ALA A 189 -25.12 -0.84 -27.86
N ASP A 190 -26.34 -0.98 -28.39
CA ASP A 190 -27.14 0.09 -29.00
C ASP A 190 -27.55 1.22 -28.04
N ALA A 191 -27.93 0.93 -26.80
CA ALA A 191 -28.31 1.94 -25.81
C ALA A 191 -27.09 2.72 -25.28
N ILE A 192 -25.94 2.07 -25.11
CA ILE A 192 -24.66 2.75 -24.78
C ILE A 192 -24.22 3.63 -25.97
N VAL A 193 -24.33 3.11 -27.19
CA VAL A 193 -24.05 3.88 -28.40
C VAL A 193 -25.01 5.07 -28.57
N ALA A 194 -26.27 4.93 -28.14
CA ALA A 194 -27.24 6.02 -28.18
C ALA A 194 -26.89 7.15 -27.20
N GLU A 195 -26.50 6.82 -25.96
CA GLU A 195 -26.12 7.85 -24.98
C GLU A 195 -24.79 8.53 -25.37
N LEU A 196 -23.80 7.77 -25.86
CA LEU A 196 -22.56 8.34 -26.39
C LEU A 196 -22.81 9.28 -27.58
N ARG A 197 -23.76 8.95 -28.46
CA ARG A 197 -24.14 9.84 -29.58
C ARG A 197 -24.78 11.14 -29.08
N LYS A 198 -25.56 11.08 -28.00
CA LYS A 198 -26.18 12.26 -27.39
C LYS A 198 -25.13 13.16 -26.74
N ASP A 199 -24.18 12.58 -26.01
CA ASP A 199 -23.07 13.34 -25.41
C ASP A 199 -22.19 13.99 -26.49
N ILE A 200 -21.88 13.28 -27.57
CA ILE A 200 -21.14 13.84 -28.71
C ILE A 200 -21.92 14.99 -29.36
N ALA A 201 -23.24 14.85 -29.52
CA ALA A 201 -24.07 15.91 -30.09
C ALA A 201 -24.08 17.17 -29.21
N GLU A 202 -24.14 17.00 -27.89
CA GLU A 202 -24.10 18.12 -26.94
C GLU A 202 -22.73 18.82 -26.94
N GLN A 203 -21.63 18.04 -26.95
CA GLN A 203 -20.28 18.59 -27.06
C GLN A 203 -20.07 19.35 -28.37
N ASN A 204 -20.57 18.85 -29.49
CA ASN A 204 -20.49 19.54 -30.78
C ASN A 204 -21.29 20.86 -30.77
N ALA A 205 -22.47 20.87 -30.14
CA ALA A 205 -23.26 22.10 -30.01
C ALA A 205 -22.55 23.16 -29.15
N GLN A 206 -21.90 22.74 -28.06
CA GLN A 206 -21.08 23.62 -27.22
C GLN A 206 -19.87 24.15 -27.99
N LEU A 207 -19.21 23.31 -28.78
CA LEU A 207 -18.07 23.70 -29.61
C LEU A 207 -18.48 24.72 -30.70
N ASP A 208 -19.62 24.51 -31.36
CA ASP A 208 -20.16 25.46 -32.34
C ASP A 208 -20.52 26.82 -31.71
N ALA A 209 -21.06 26.81 -30.50
CA ALA A 209 -21.33 28.04 -29.75
C ALA A 209 -20.03 28.80 -29.41
N ALA A 210 -18.99 28.08 -28.97
CA ALA A 210 -17.68 28.66 -28.69
C ALA A 210 -17.04 29.26 -29.95
N TYR A 211 -17.15 28.60 -31.11
CA TYR A 211 -16.64 29.15 -32.37
C TYR A 211 -17.36 30.44 -32.80
N LYS A 212 -18.68 30.54 -32.59
CA LYS A 212 -19.42 31.78 -32.85
C LYS A 212 -18.98 32.93 -31.93
N GLU A 213 -18.75 32.64 -30.66
CA GLU A 213 -18.27 33.64 -29.70
C GLU A 213 -16.86 34.14 -30.07
N ILE A 214 -15.99 33.25 -30.57
CA ILE A 214 -14.66 33.63 -31.09
C ILE A 214 -14.80 34.56 -32.30
N ASP A 215 -15.65 34.23 -33.28
CA ASP A 215 -15.87 35.06 -34.47
C ASP A 215 -16.43 36.46 -34.12
N GLU A 216 -17.33 36.53 -33.12
CA GLU A 216 -17.82 37.81 -32.60
C GLU A 216 -16.71 38.63 -31.93
N LYS A 217 -15.85 38.00 -31.13
CA LYS A 217 -14.70 38.66 -30.50
C LYS A 217 -13.68 39.14 -31.54
N ASP A 218 -13.43 38.36 -32.59
CA ASP A 218 -12.53 38.75 -33.68
C ASP A 218 -13.06 39.98 -34.44
N LYS A 219 -14.38 40.06 -34.69
CA LYS A 219 -15.02 41.26 -35.25
C LYS A 219 -14.88 42.47 -34.33
N GLN A 220 -15.07 42.30 -33.02
CA GLN A 220 -14.88 43.37 -32.05
C GLN A 220 -13.41 43.86 -32.01
N ILE A 221 -12.45 42.94 -32.04
CA ILE A 221 -11.02 43.25 -32.10
C ILE A 221 -10.69 43.99 -33.39
N ALA A 222 -11.22 43.56 -34.53
CA ALA A 222 -11.02 44.24 -35.81
C ALA A 222 -11.60 45.67 -35.80
N ALA A 223 -12.80 45.85 -35.23
CA ALA A 223 -13.42 47.17 -35.07
C ALA A 223 -12.61 48.10 -34.15
N LEU A 224 -12.10 47.59 -33.03
CA LEU A 224 -11.23 48.35 -32.11
C LEU A 224 -9.91 48.75 -32.77
N LYS A 225 -9.29 47.86 -33.56
CA LYS A 225 -8.08 48.16 -34.33
C LYS A 225 -8.33 49.24 -35.39
N ALA A 226 -9.47 49.19 -36.08
CA ALA A 226 -9.84 50.21 -37.07
C ALA A 226 -10.10 51.58 -36.42
N ALA A 227 -10.80 51.62 -35.27
CA ALA A 227 -11.03 52.85 -34.51
C ALA A 227 -9.72 53.48 -34.00
N ALA A 228 -8.77 52.65 -33.52
CA ALA A 228 -7.46 53.12 -33.09
C ALA A 228 -6.60 53.67 -34.25
N ALA A 229 -6.80 53.18 -35.47
CA ALA A 229 -6.12 53.68 -36.66
C ALA A 229 -6.72 55.00 -37.19
N ALA A 230 -8.01 55.26 -36.96
CA ALA A 230 -8.71 56.47 -37.38
C ALA A 230 -8.57 57.66 -36.39
N GLY A 231 -8.06 57.41 -35.19
CA GLY A 231 -7.77 58.44 -34.16
C GLY A 231 -6.34 58.97 -34.15
N LYS A 232 -5.54 58.68 -35.19
CA LYS A 232 -4.23 59.26 -35.49
C LYS A 232 -4.34 60.18 -36.70
#